data_AF-A0A2A4SDX0-F1
#
_entry.id   AF-A0A2A4SDX0-F1
#
_cell.length_a   1.000
_cell.length_b   1.000
_cell.length_c   1.000
_cell.angle_alpha   90.00
_cell.angle_beta   90.00
_cell.angle_gamma   90.00
#
_symmetry.space_group_name_H-M   'P 1'
#
loop_
_entity.id
_entity.type
_entity.pdbx_description
1 polymer ?
#
loop_
_entity_poly.entity_id
_entity_poly.type
_entity_poly.pdbx_seq_one_letter_code
_entity_poly.pdbx_strand_id
1 'polypeptide(L)'
;MKIIRVVILISILIFVAFYSKLQMLESTSWTQALAVSVYPINGDGSEQVARYIKEIQANDYNGIETFLRAEYLKYDEFSQHPVELTLEEELFELPPAPPISRNIFTVVFWSLNMRWWSYQHANSANKTQVNIYVIYYQPKDGLRLAHSLGLQKGLIGVVNAFASKENAKQNNVVIAHELLHTVGATDKYNLQTGQPIFPVGFAKPEEKYNQSKAELMAGRIPINEIESEMPYSLRYCVVGAQTAKEIGWLDNN
;
A
#
# COMPACT_ATOMS: atom_id res chain seq x y z
N MET A 1 5.92 -43.22 -4.07
CA MET A 1 4.86 -42.19 -4.24
C MET A 1 5.00 -41.01 -3.27
N LYS A 2 5.17 -41.22 -1.95
CA LYS A 2 5.34 -40.10 -0.98
C LYS A 2 6.56 -39.21 -1.28
N ILE A 3 7.73 -39.81 -1.54
CA ILE A 3 8.97 -39.07 -1.83
C ILE A 3 8.83 -38.22 -3.09
N ILE A 4 8.25 -38.76 -4.17
CA ILE A 4 8.02 -38.01 -5.42
C ILE A 4 7.12 -36.80 -5.17
N ARG A 5 6.01 -36.95 -4.43
CA ARG A 5 5.13 -35.84 -4.06
C ARG A 5 5.85 -34.78 -3.23
N VAL A 6 6.64 -35.20 -2.25
CA VAL A 6 7.42 -34.28 -1.40
C VAL A 6 8.44 -33.51 -2.23
N VAL A 7 9.17 -34.19 -3.12
CA VAL A 7 10.15 -33.55 -4.02
C VAL A 7 9.46 -32.52 -4.93
N ILE A 8 8.32 -32.86 -5.55
CA ILE A 8 7.57 -31.93 -6.39
C ILE A 8 7.13 -30.69 -5.60
N LEU A 9 6.56 -30.87 -4.39
CA LEU A 9 6.11 -29.76 -3.56
C LEU A 9 7.27 -28.85 -3.13
N ILE A 10 8.43 -29.43 -2.78
CA ILE A 10 9.62 -28.66 -2.43
C ILE A 10 10.14 -27.89 -3.64
N SER A 11 10.19 -28.50 -4.82
CA SER A 11 10.62 -27.81 -6.05
C SER A 11 9.70 -26.63 -6.38
N ILE A 12 8.38 -26.80 -6.26
CA ILE A 12 7.41 -25.70 -6.43
C ILE A 12 7.66 -24.60 -5.40
N LEU A 13 7.87 -24.96 -4.13
CA LEU A 13 8.12 -23.99 -3.06
C LEU A 13 9.39 -23.18 -3.31
N ILE A 14 10.49 -23.84 -3.71
CA ILE A 14 11.75 -23.19 -4.04
C ILE A 14 11.57 -22.23 -5.23
N PHE A 15 10.87 -22.67 -6.28
CA PHE A 15 10.58 -21.84 -7.45
C PHE A 15 9.79 -20.58 -7.07
N VAL A 16 8.72 -20.74 -6.28
CA VAL A 16 7.90 -19.61 -5.81
C VAL A 16 8.71 -18.66 -4.94
N ALA A 17 9.56 -19.18 -4.04
CA ALA A 17 10.42 -18.36 -3.20
C ALA A 17 11.44 -17.56 -4.04
N PHE A 18 12.06 -18.19 -5.04
CA PHE A 18 13.00 -17.53 -5.94
C PHE A 18 12.31 -16.45 -6.79
N TYR A 19 11.17 -16.77 -7.40
CA TYR A 19 10.38 -15.83 -8.19
C TYR A 19 9.95 -14.62 -7.37
N SER A 20 9.45 -14.85 -6.14
CA SER A 20 9.07 -13.76 -5.23
C SER A 20 10.26 -12.89 -4.84
N LYS A 21 11.45 -13.47 -4.64
CA LYS A 21 12.68 -12.73 -4.33
C LYS A 21 13.11 -11.88 -5.52
N LEU A 22 13.06 -12.41 -6.75
CA LEU A 22 13.42 -11.69 -7.96
C LEU A 22 12.48 -10.50 -8.20
N GLN A 23 11.17 -10.72 -8.07
CA GLN A 23 10.17 -9.66 -8.20
C GLN A 23 10.40 -8.53 -7.18
N MET A 24 10.73 -8.88 -5.93
CA MET A 24 11.07 -7.90 -4.91
C MET A 24 12.29 -7.07 -5.33
N LEU A 25 13.39 -7.73 -5.73
CA LEU A 25 14.62 -7.05 -6.16
C LEU A 25 14.40 -6.12 -7.35
N GLU A 26 13.61 -6.54 -8.34
CA GLU A 26 13.26 -5.68 -9.48
C GLU A 26 12.46 -4.46 -9.03
N SER A 27 11.41 -4.65 -8.23
CA SER A 27 10.53 -3.58 -7.74
C SER A 27 11.19 -2.60 -6.76
N THR A 28 12.29 -3.01 -6.10
CA THR A 28 13.06 -2.18 -5.17
C THR A 28 14.43 -1.78 -5.73
N SER A 29 14.70 -2.03 -7.01
CA SER A 29 15.96 -1.59 -7.64
C SER A 29 15.93 -0.11 -8.03
N TRP A 30 14.72 0.43 -8.24
CA TRP A 30 14.46 1.81 -8.67
C TRP A 30 15.22 2.24 -9.94
N THR A 31 15.70 1.27 -10.72
CA THR A 31 16.38 1.52 -12.00
C THR A 31 15.41 1.98 -13.09
N GLN A 32 14.11 1.69 -12.90
CA GLN A 32 12.99 2.16 -13.71
C GLN A 32 11.86 2.59 -12.77
N ALA A 33 10.98 3.46 -13.26
CA ALA A 33 9.77 3.83 -12.55
C ALA A 33 8.92 2.58 -12.27
N LEU A 34 8.44 2.46 -11.04
CA LEU A 34 7.49 1.42 -10.68
C LEU A 34 6.12 1.78 -11.26
N ALA A 35 5.65 1.01 -12.24
CA ALA A 35 4.30 1.15 -12.75
C ALA A 35 3.26 0.71 -11.71
N VAL A 36 2.22 1.51 -11.51
CA VAL A 36 1.14 1.26 -10.54
C VAL A 36 -0.21 1.50 -11.21
N SER A 37 -1.03 0.46 -11.34
CA SER A 37 -2.45 0.60 -11.73
C SER A 37 -3.33 0.80 -10.51
N VAL A 38 -4.25 1.75 -10.58
CA VAL A 38 -5.27 2.01 -9.57
C VAL A 38 -6.63 1.63 -10.14
N TYR A 39 -7.27 0.63 -9.54
CA TYR A 39 -8.61 0.16 -9.93
C TYR A 39 -9.63 0.63 -8.91
N PRO A 40 -10.53 1.57 -9.26
CA PRO A 40 -11.62 1.96 -8.38
C PRO A 40 -12.70 0.87 -8.36
N ILE A 41 -13.23 0.59 -7.17
CA ILE A 41 -14.30 -0.40 -6.94
C ILE A 41 -15.39 0.22 -6.10
N ASN A 42 -16.65 0.04 -6.49
CA ASN A 42 -17.78 0.42 -5.66
C ASN A 42 -18.02 -0.61 -4.55
N GLY A 43 -17.65 -0.29 -3.32
CA GLY A 43 -17.69 -1.20 -2.18
C GLY A 43 -19.07 -1.48 -1.60
N ASP A 44 -19.99 -0.52 -1.72
CA ASP A 44 -21.35 -0.64 -1.17
C ASP A 44 -22.46 -0.71 -2.25
N GLY A 45 -22.07 -0.72 -3.53
CA GLY A 45 -22.96 -0.80 -4.68
C GLY A 45 -23.83 0.45 -4.86
N SER A 46 -23.57 1.54 -4.13
CA SER A 46 -24.44 2.70 -4.15
C SER A 46 -24.24 3.59 -5.37
N GLU A 47 -25.32 4.24 -5.82
CA GLU A 47 -25.25 5.21 -6.92
C GLU A 47 -24.36 6.42 -6.59
N GLN A 48 -24.21 6.76 -5.31
CA GLN A 48 -23.37 7.88 -4.89
C GLN A 48 -21.89 7.56 -5.11
N VAL A 49 -21.44 6.36 -4.71
CA VAL A 49 -20.09 5.89 -4.97
C VAL A 49 -19.87 5.71 -6.48
N ALA A 50 -20.84 5.16 -7.21
CA ALA A 50 -20.74 5.02 -8.67
C ALA A 50 -20.58 6.38 -9.38
N ARG A 51 -21.30 7.42 -8.93
CA ARG A 51 -21.11 8.79 -9.44
C ARG A 51 -19.74 9.34 -9.09
N TYR A 52 -19.30 9.15 -7.85
CA TYR A 52 -17.97 9.58 -7.42
C TYR A 52 -16.88 8.93 -8.29
N ILE A 53 -16.90 7.61 -8.48
CA ILE A 53 -15.92 6.89 -9.30
C ILE A 53 -15.85 7.44 -10.73
N LYS A 54 -17.01 7.74 -11.35
CA LYS A 54 -17.08 8.36 -12.69
C LYS A 54 -16.49 9.77 -12.76
N GLU A 55 -16.42 10.48 -11.65
CA GLU A 55 -15.82 11.82 -11.57
C GLU A 55 -14.32 11.78 -11.27
N ILE A 56 -13.78 10.66 -10.78
CA ILE A 56 -12.35 10.53 -10.46
C ILE A 56 -11.53 10.69 -11.75
N GLN A 57 -10.49 11.50 -11.66
CA GLN A 57 -9.51 11.69 -12.72
C GLN A 57 -8.14 11.19 -12.27
N ALA A 58 -7.27 10.83 -13.23
CA ALA A 58 -5.89 10.45 -12.93
C ALA A 58 -5.18 11.50 -12.05
N ASN A 59 -5.47 12.79 -12.29
CA ASN A 59 -4.93 13.90 -11.52
C ASN A 59 -5.27 13.88 -10.02
N ASP A 60 -6.34 13.21 -9.61
CA ASP A 60 -6.69 13.07 -8.19
C ASP A 60 -5.65 12.24 -7.43
N TYR A 61 -4.88 11.39 -8.12
CA TYR A 61 -3.82 10.55 -7.55
C TYR A 61 -2.40 11.14 -7.71
N ASN A 62 -2.21 12.22 -8.50
CA ASN A 62 -0.89 12.84 -8.72
C ASN A 62 -0.17 13.27 -7.43
N GLY A 63 -0.93 13.49 -6.35
CA GLY A 63 -0.36 13.77 -5.03
C GLY A 63 0.59 12.67 -4.54
N ILE A 64 0.37 11.42 -4.94
CA ILE A 64 1.20 10.26 -4.58
C ILE A 64 2.53 10.30 -5.33
N GLU A 65 2.52 10.44 -6.65
CA GLU A 65 3.74 10.57 -7.46
C GLU A 65 4.59 11.77 -7.02
N THR A 66 3.93 12.92 -6.83
CA THR A 66 4.59 14.16 -6.41
C THR A 66 5.27 13.98 -5.05
N PHE A 67 4.57 13.36 -4.10
CA PHE A 67 5.11 13.08 -2.78
C PHE A 67 6.30 12.11 -2.84
N LEU A 68 6.12 10.94 -3.47
CA LEU A 68 7.17 9.91 -3.52
C LEU A 68 8.42 10.41 -4.24
N ARG A 69 8.26 11.20 -5.31
CA ARG A 69 9.39 11.87 -5.97
C ARG A 69 10.11 12.82 -5.03
N ALA A 70 9.38 13.67 -4.29
CA ALA A 70 9.98 14.62 -3.36
C ALA A 70 10.71 13.93 -2.20
N GLU A 71 10.20 12.79 -1.72
CA GLU A 71 10.85 11.99 -0.68
C GLU A 71 12.05 11.20 -1.23
N TYR A 72 11.96 10.63 -2.43
CA TYR A 72 13.05 9.90 -3.08
C TYR A 72 14.30 10.78 -3.26
N LEU A 73 14.10 12.03 -3.70
CA LEU A 73 15.19 13.01 -3.90
C LEU A 73 16.00 13.35 -2.62
N LYS A 74 15.52 12.95 -1.44
CA LYS A 74 16.28 13.09 -0.19
C LYS A 74 17.31 11.97 0.02
N TYR A 75 17.15 10.86 -0.69
CA TYR A 75 17.96 9.65 -0.53
C TYR A 75 18.81 9.35 -1.76
N ASP A 76 18.37 9.75 -2.94
CA ASP A 76 19.10 9.59 -4.20
C ASP A 76 19.03 10.87 -5.05
N GLU A 77 20.21 11.36 -5.46
CA GLU A 77 20.38 12.58 -6.25
C GLU A 77 20.16 12.34 -7.76
N PHE A 78 20.18 11.08 -8.21
CA PHE A 78 20.00 10.73 -9.61
C PHE A 78 18.51 10.64 -9.95
N SER A 79 17.96 11.80 -10.35
CA SER A 79 16.56 12.01 -10.73
C SER A 79 15.99 10.93 -11.68
N GLN A 80 15.09 10.10 -11.14
CA GLN A 80 14.08 9.32 -11.85
C GLN A 80 12.72 9.55 -11.16
N HIS A 81 11.61 9.38 -11.89
CA HIS A 81 10.28 9.30 -11.28
C HIS A 81 10.16 7.91 -10.65
N PRO A 82 10.13 7.76 -9.31
CA PRO A 82 10.19 6.44 -8.69
C PRO A 82 8.94 5.61 -8.97
N VAL A 83 7.82 6.28 -9.25
CA VAL A 83 6.51 5.67 -9.46
C VAL A 83 5.79 6.38 -10.60
N GLU A 84 5.09 5.60 -11.43
CA GLU A 84 4.15 6.06 -12.45
C GLU A 84 2.77 5.42 -12.19
N LEU A 85 1.76 6.25 -11.95
CA LEU A 85 0.40 5.84 -11.61
C LEU A 85 -0.55 5.98 -12.80
N THR A 86 -1.28 4.89 -13.07
CA THR A 86 -2.34 4.84 -14.08
C THR A 86 -3.66 4.56 -13.40
N LEU A 87 -4.66 5.43 -13.63
CA LEU A 87 -6.04 5.16 -13.25
C LEU A 87 -6.66 4.24 -14.31
N GLU A 88 -7.11 3.07 -13.88
CA GLU A 88 -7.79 2.09 -14.71
C GLU A 88 -9.32 2.26 -14.64
N GLU A 89 -10.03 1.51 -15.48
CA GLU A 89 -11.49 1.46 -15.46
C GLU A 89 -12.03 0.88 -14.13
N GLU A 90 -13.27 1.23 -13.81
CA GLU A 90 -13.98 0.68 -12.65
C GLU A 90 -14.07 -0.84 -12.74
N LEU A 91 -13.71 -1.52 -11.64
CA LEU A 91 -13.88 -2.96 -11.51
C LEU A 91 -15.15 -3.25 -10.70
N PHE A 92 -16.01 -4.11 -11.24
CA PHE A 92 -17.31 -4.44 -10.64
C PHE A 92 -17.29 -5.65 -9.71
N GLU A 93 -16.17 -6.39 -9.67
CA GLU A 93 -15.99 -7.52 -8.76
C GLU A 93 -15.15 -7.10 -7.55
N LEU A 94 -15.53 -7.56 -6.36
CA LEU A 94 -14.77 -7.28 -5.13
C LEU A 94 -13.63 -8.30 -4.95
N PRO A 95 -12.48 -7.88 -4.40
CA PRO A 95 -11.42 -8.82 -4.02
C PRO A 95 -11.89 -9.77 -2.90
N PRO A 96 -11.37 -11.00 -2.83
CA PRO A 96 -11.59 -11.90 -1.71
C PRO A 96 -11.37 -11.23 -0.35
N ALA A 97 -12.39 -11.27 0.51
CA ALA A 97 -12.30 -10.69 1.84
C ALA A 97 -11.17 -11.32 2.67
N PRO A 98 -10.45 -10.50 3.46
CA PRO A 98 -9.41 -10.99 4.37
C PRO A 98 -9.97 -12.01 5.37
N PRO A 99 -9.20 -13.03 5.78
CA PRO A 99 -9.64 -13.95 6.81
C PRO A 99 -9.67 -13.25 8.17
N ILE A 100 -10.75 -13.44 8.93
CA ILE A 100 -10.85 -12.99 10.34
C ILE A 100 -9.87 -13.78 11.22
N SER A 101 -9.66 -15.05 10.88
CA SER A 101 -8.75 -15.95 11.58
C SER A 101 -7.29 -15.66 11.19
N ARG A 102 -6.41 -15.58 12.20
CA ARG A 102 -4.95 -15.51 12.02
C ARG A 102 -4.32 -16.88 11.74
N ASN A 103 -5.11 -17.90 11.42
CA ASN A 103 -4.59 -19.23 11.08
C ASN A 103 -3.74 -19.14 9.80
N ILE A 104 -2.52 -19.69 9.86
CA ILE A 104 -1.55 -19.60 8.76
C ILE A 104 -2.11 -20.22 7.47
N PHE A 105 -2.84 -21.35 7.54
CA PHE A 105 -3.40 -21.99 6.36
C PHE A 105 -4.51 -21.16 5.72
N THR A 106 -5.37 -20.50 6.53
CA THR A 106 -6.41 -19.62 5.99
C THR A 106 -5.81 -18.39 5.33
N VAL A 107 -4.74 -17.82 5.92
CA VAL A 107 -4.00 -16.69 5.33
C VAL A 107 -3.31 -17.10 4.03
N VAL A 108 -2.66 -18.26 3.99
CA VAL A 108 -2.00 -18.77 2.77
C VAL A 108 -3.03 -19.01 1.66
N PHE A 109 -4.14 -19.68 1.96
CA PHE A 109 -5.20 -19.95 0.99
C PHE A 109 -5.80 -18.65 0.45
N TRP A 110 -6.11 -17.70 1.33
CA TRP A 110 -6.58 -16.38 0.93
C TRP A 110 -5.56 -15.64 0.05
N SER A 111 -4.27 -15.68 0.40
CA SER A 111 -3.21 -15.04 -0.40
C SER A 111 -3.14 -15.59 -1.83
N LEU A 112 -3.38 -16.90 -2.01
CA LEU A 112 -3.41 -17.53 -3.33
C LEU A 112 -4.68 -17.13 -4.09
N ASN A 113 -5.83 -17.12 -3.42
CA ASN A 113 -7.10 -16.71 -4.02
C ASN A 113 -7.05 -15.25 -4.47
N MET A 114 -6.45 -14.36 -3.67
CA MET A 114 -6.25 -12.96 -4.02
C MET A 114 -5.30 -12.76 -5.20
N ARG A 115 -4.18 -13.50 -5.28
CA ARG A 115 -3.29 -13.44 -6.45
C ARG A 115 -3.99 -13.94 -7.71
N TRP A 116 -4.75 -15.03 -7.60
CA TRP A 116 -5.55 -15.56 -8.70
C TRP A 116 -6.61 -14.54 -9.16
N TRP A 117 -7.35 -13.98 -8.20
CA TRP A 117 -8.35 -12.96 -8.48
C TRP A 117 -7.72 -11.72 -9.15
N SER A 118 -6.60 -11.22 -8.63
CA SER A 118 -5.87 -10.10 -9.25
C SER A 118 -5.36 -10.44 -10.64
N TYR A 119 -4.89 -11.66 -10.89
CA TYR A 119 -4.44 -12.09 -12.21
C TYR A 119 -5.57 -12.09 -13.25
N GLN A 120 -6.79 -12.40 -12.83
CA GLN A 120 -7.96 -12.42 -13.70
C GLN A 120 -8.51 -11.02 -14.04
N HIS A 121 -8.31 -10.05 -13.14
CA HIS A 121 -8.93 -8.73 -13.22
C HIS A 121 -7.95 -7.60 -13.56
N ALA A 122 -6.67 -7.75 -13.24
CA ALA A 122 -5.66 -6.78 -13.60
C ALA A 122 -5.48 -6.74 -15.12
N ASN A 123 -5.30 -5.54 -15.65
CA ASN A 123 -4.95 -5.35 -17.04
C ASN A 123 -3.61 -6.04 -17.33
N SER A 124 -3.61 -6.90 -18.35
CA SER A 124 -2.51 -7.83 -18.65
C SER A 124 -1.25 -7.18 -19.23
N ALA A 125 -1.24 -5.85 -19.37
CA ALA A 125 -0.20 -5.11 -20.08
C ALA A 125 1.20 -5.26 -19.43
N ASN A 126 1.31 -5.43 -18.10
CA ASN A 126 2.61 -5.64 -17.45
C ASN A 126 2.57 -6.53 -16.20
N LYS A 127 3.36 -7.60 -16.19
CA LYS A 127 3.43 -8.60 -15.09
C LYS A 127 4.27 -8.15 -13.88
N THR A 128 4.96 -7.01 -13.97
CA THR A 128 5.79 -6.40 -12.91
C THR A 128 5.16 -5.14 -12.32
N GLN A 129 3.89 -4.90 -12.59
CA GLN A 129 3.14 -3.73 -12.16
C GLN A 129 2.49 -3.96 -10.79
N VAL A 130 2.46 -2.89 -9.98
CA VAL A 130 1.66 -2.88 -8.76
C VAL A 130 0.20 -2.63 -9.11
N ASN A 131 -0.70 -3.45 -8.54
CA ASN A 131 -2.14 -3.25 -8.66
C ASN A 131 -2.70 -2.80 -7.31
N ILE A 132 -3.24 -1.59 -7.25
CA ILE A 132 -3.93 -1.07 -6.08
C ILE A 132 -5.44 -1.07 -6.37
N TYR A 133 -6.17 -1.87 -5.61
CA TYR A 133 -7.63 -1.94 -5.67
C TYR A 133 -8.22 -1.02 -4.61
N VAL A 134 -8.84 0.09 -5.03
CA VAL A 134 -9.40 1.09 -4.12
C VAL A 134 -10.90 0.90 -4.03
N ILE A 135 -11.34 0.32 -2.92
CA ILE A 135 -12.74 0.06 -2.61
C ILE A 135 -13.33 1.29 -1.95
N TYR A 136 -14.18 2.00 -2.68
CA TYR A 136 -14.83 3.22 -2.25
C TYR A 136 -16.14 2.92 -1.52
N TYR A 137 -16.36 3.62 -0.39
CA TYR A 137 -17.59 3.56 0.40
C TYR A 137 -18.14 4.97 0.61
N GLN A 138 -19.45 5.09 0.81
CA GLN A 138 -20.04 6.36 1.21
C GLN A 138 -19.44 6.86 2.53
N PRO A 139 -19.06 8.15 2.63
CA PRO A 139 -18.74 8.77 3.90
C PRO A 139 -20.00 8.79 4.78
N LYS A 140 -19.90 8.26 6.00
CA LYS A 140 -20.95 8.31 7.01
C LYS A 140 -20.34 8.81 8.31
N ASP A 141 -21.05 9.71 8.99
CA ASP A 141 -20.59 10.24 10.28
C ASP A 141 -20.30 9.09 11.26
N GLY A 142 -19.08 9.10 11.82
CA GLY A 142 -18.63 8.08 12.77
C GLY A 142 -18.19 6.74 12.14
N LEU A 143 -18.27 6.56 10.83
CA LEU A 143 -17.76 5.36 10.18
C LEU A 143 -16.22 5.41 10.13
N ARG A 144 -15.56 4.45 10.78
CA ARG A 144 -14.16 4.13 10.49
C ARG A 144 -14.16 3.02 9.45
N LEU A 145 -13.53 3.26 8.30
CA LEU A 145 -13.32 2.19 7.32
C LEU A 145 -12.49 1.09 7.98
N ALA A 146 -12.78 -0.16 7.62
CA ALA A 146 -11.92 -1.28 7.99
C ALA A 146 -10.49 -0.96 7.52
N HIS A 147 -9.48 -1.34 8.32
CA HIS A 147 -8.09 -1.16 7.92
C HIS A 147 -7.88 -1.70 6.51
N SER A 148 -7.30 -0.87 5.65
CA SER A 148 -6.81 -1.28 4.34
C SER A 148 -5.87 -2.48 4.54
N LEU A 149 -5.96 -3.44 3.64
CA LEU A 149 -5.23 -4.69 3.73
C LEU A 149 -4.38 -4.81 2.49
N GLY A 150 -3.16 -4.32 2.56
CA GLY A 150 -2.10 -4.73 1.65
C GLY A 150 -1.86 -6.22 1.85
N LEU A 151 -1.95 -6.99 0.76
CA LEU A 151 -1.41 -8.34 0.77
C LEU A 151 0.10 -8.21 0.82
N GLN A 152 0.64 -8.26 2.04
CA GLN A 152 2.07 -8.18 2.28
C GLN A 152 2.75 -9.22 1.40
N LYS A 153 3.51 -8.73 0.40
CA LYS A 153 4.28 -9.50 -0.60
C LYS A 153 3.45 -9.97 -1.81
N GLY A 154 3.48 -9.16 -2.88
CA GLY A 154 3.07 -9.58 -4.21
C GLY A 154 2.62 -8.49 -5.18
N LEU A 155 3.06 -7.23 -5.03
CA LEU A 155 2.64 -6.10 -5.90
C LEU A 155 1.12 -5.87 -5.92
N ILE A 156 0.39 -6.23 -4.87
CA ILE A 156 -1.07 -6.06 -4.76
C ILE A 156 -1.40 -5.32 -3.45
N GLY A 157 -2.10 -4.19 -3.56
CA GLY A 157 -2.66 -3.45 -2.43
C GLY A 157 -4.18 -3.39 -2.51
N VAL A 158 -4.86 -3.51 -1.36
CA VAL A 158 -6.32 -3.27 -1.26
C VAL A 158 -6.56 -2.16 -0.26
N VAL A 159 -7.16 -1.08 -0.73
CA VAL A 159 -7.40 0.14 0.04
C VAL A 159 -8.90 0.32 0.22
N ASN A 160 -9.35 0.53 1.45
CA ASN A 160 -10.69 1.07 1.68
C ASN A 160 -10.61 2.59 1.72
N ALA A 161 -11.43 3.26 0.92
CA ALA A 161 -11.43 4.71 0.77
C ALA A 161 -12.84 5.31 0.86
N PHE A 162 -12.94 6.60 1.18
CA PHE A 162 -14.22 7.31 1.15
C PHE A 162 -14.47 7.92 -0.22
N ALA A 163 -15.69 7.78 -0.72
CA ALA A 163 -16.17 8.39 -1.96
C ALA A 163 -16.56 9.87 -1.75
N SER A 164 -15.58 10.71 -1.40
CA SER A 164 -15.77 12.15 -1.14
C SER A 164 -14.53 12.96 -1.50
N LYS A 165 -14.75 14.17 -2.01
CA LYS A 165 -13.68 15.11 -2.38
C LYS A 165 -12.93 15.63 -1.14
N GLU A 166 -13.63 15.73 -0.01
CA GLU A 166 -13.06 16.12 1.28
C GLU A 166 -12.03 15.09 1.77
N ASN A 167 -12.28 13.80 1.52
CA ASN A 167 -11.39 12.71 1.92
C ASN A 167 -10.33 12.34 0.87
N ALA A 168 -10.40 12.84 -0.37
CA ALA A 168 -9.49 12.45 -1.45
C ALA A 168 -8.00 12.57 -1.08
N LYS A 169 -7.62 13.65 -0.38
CA LYS A 169 -6.23 13.84 0.08
C LYS A 169 -5.80 12.83 1.15
N GLN A 170 -6.71 12.44 2.03
CA GLN A 170 -6.48 11.43 3.05
C GLN A 170 -6.46 10.02 2.44
N ASN A 171 -7.33 9.75 1.47
CA ASN A 171 -7.29 8.50 0.69
C ASN A 171 -5.91 8.32 0.05
N ASN A 172 -5.32 9.37 -0.53
CA ASN A 172 -3.97 9.31 -1.08
C ASN A 172 -2.88 8.98 -0.05
N VAL A 173 -3.05 9.35 1.23
CA VAL A 173 -2.13 8.91 2.30
C VAL A 173 -2.22 7.40 2.47
N VAL A 174 -3.44 6.86 2.55
CA VAL A 174 -3.67 5.41 2.71
C VAL A 174 -3.18 4.66 1.48
N ILE A 175 -3.46 5.14 0.27
CA ILE A 175 -2.99 4.52 -0.98
C ILE A 175 -1.46 4.50 -1.02
N ALA A 176 -0.79 5.60 -0.69
CA ALA A 176 0.67 5.63 -0.66
C ALA A 176 1.27 4.69 0.39
N HIS A 177 0.64 4.59 1.56
CA HIS A 177 1.03 3.66 2.62
C HIS A 177 0.92 2.20 2.13
N GLU A 178 -0.22 1.82 1.55
CA GLU A 178 -0.41 0.47 0.99
C GLU A 178 0.52 0.19 -0.19
N LEU A 179 0.77 1.19 -1.04
CA LEU A 179 1.74 1.08 -2.13
C LEU A 179 3.13 0.73 -1.60
N LEU A 180 3.62 1.39 -0.56
CA LEU A 180 4.92 1.08 0.03
C LEU A 180 4.98 -0.32 0.65
N HIS A 181 3.88 -0.82 1.21
CA HIS A 181 3.81 -2.23 1.63
C HIS A 181 4.02 -3.21 0.47
N THR A 182 3.53 -2.88 -0.73
CA THR A 182 3.69 -3.77 -1.90
C THR A 182 5.15 -3.99 -2.30
N VAL A 183 6.03 -3.03 -1.98
CA VAL A 183 7.48 -3.05 -2.22
C VAL A 183 8.31 -3.31 -0.96
N GLY A 184 7.68 -3.77 0.14
CA GLY A 184 8.39 -4.34 1.28
C GLY A 184 8.48 -3.48 2.53
N ALA A 185 7.89 -2.28 2.55
CA ALA A 185 7.81 -1.48 3.76
C ALA A 185 7.02 -2.19 4.87
N THR A 186 7.41 -1.95 6.12
CA THR A 186 6.72 -2.47 7.31
C THR A 186 6.14 -1.34 8.15
N ASP A 187 5.04 -1.64 8.84
CA ASP A 187 4.37 -0.70 9.73
C ASP A 187 5.33 -0.15 10.80
N LYS A 188 5.25 1.16 11.03
CA LYS A 188 5.97 1.87 12.10
C LYS A 188 5.06 2.31 13.24
N TYR A 189 3.93 1.62 13.40
CA TYR A 189 2.99 1.83 14.50
C TYR A 189 2.71 0.51 15.23
N ASN A 190 2.26 0.61 16.47
CA ASN A 190 1.88 -0.53 17.28
C ASN A 190 0.49 -1.02 16.85
N LEU A 191 0.38 -2.27 16.39
CA LEU A 191 -0.88 -2.85 15.87
C LEU A 191 -2.03 -2.93 16.91
N GLN A 192 -1.75 -2.84 18.21
CA GLN A 192 -2.78 -2.87 19.25
C GLN A 192 -3.33 -1.48 19.56
N THR A 193 -2.46 -0.46 19.54
CA THR A 193 -2.82 0.92 19.96
C THR A 193 -3.00 1.88 18.78
N GLY A 194 -2.47 1.53 17.61
CA GLY A 194 -2.37 2.43 16.45
C GLY A 194 -1.34 3.55 16.62
N GLN A 195 -0.56 3.56 17.71
CA GLN A 195 0.39 4.64 17.98
C GLN A 195 1.70 4.47 17.22
N PRO A 196 2.25 5.55 16.64
CA PRO A 196 3.61 5.56 16.09
C PRO A 196 4.65 5.04 17.10
N ILE A 197 5.56 4.18 16.65
CA ILE A 197 6.60 3.60 17.50
C ILE A 197 7.80 4.54 17.53
N PHE A 198 8.18 5.06 18.70
CA PHE A 198 9.40 5.86 18.82
C PHE A 198 10.67 4.99 18.70
N PRO A 199 11.74 5.43 18.01
CA PRO A 199 11.82 6.62 17.17
C PRO A 199 11.35 6.40 15.73
N VAL A 200 11.26 5.14 15.27
CA VAL A 200 11.15 4.81 13.84
C VAL A 200 9.86 5.25 13.14
N GLY A 201 8.77 5.44 13.89
CA GLY A 201 7.49 5.95 13.42
C GLY A 201 7.30 7.45 13.60
N PHE A 202 8.33 8.15 14.08
CA PHE A 202 8.32 9.60 14.22
C PHE A 202 9.00 10.19 12.98
N ALA A 203 8.36 11.16 12.33
CA ALA A 203 8.94 11.91 11.20
C ALA A 203 10.22 12.67 11.62
N LYS A 204 10.24 13.17 12.85
CA LYS A 204 11.35 13.89 13.50
C LYS A 204 11.45 13.49 14.98
N PRO A 205 12.13 12.39 15.29
CA PRO A 205 12.22 11.87 16.66
C PRO A 205 12.74 12.89 17.68
N GLU A 206 13.60 13.83 17.28
CA GLU A 206 14.16 14.90 18.09
C GLU A 206 13.11 15.92 18.57
N GLU A 207 12.02 16.12 17.82
CA GLU A 207 10.92 17.03 18.18
C GLU A 207 9.86 16.35 19.10
N LYS A 208 10.03 15.06 19.41
CA LYS A 208 9.09 14.24 20.20
C LYS A 208 7.64 14.38 19.70
N TYR A 209 6.77 15.01 20.48
CA TYR A 209 5.34 15.17 20.21
C TYR A 209 4.99 16.51 19.53
N ASN A 210 5.97 17.38 19.30
CA ASN A 210 5.75 18.64 18.59
C ASN A 210 5.91 18.49 17.06
N GLN A 211 5.48 17.35 16.52
CA GLN A 211 5.66 17.03 15.11
C GLN A 211 4.55 17.62 14.26
N SER A 212 4.93 18.17 13.11
CA SER A 212 3.99 18.64 12.09
C SER A 212 3.75 17.62 10.98
N LYS A 213 4.45 16.48 11.00
CA LYS A 213 4.38 15.45 9.97
C LYS A 213 4.33 14.05 10.57
N ALA A 214 3.72 13.14 9.82
CA ALA A 214 3.72 11.71 10.10
C ALA A 214 4.86 11.03 9.31
N GLU A 215 5.48 10.02 9.89
CA GLU A 215 6.16 9.02 9.06
C GLU A 215 5.06 8.22 8.32
N LEU A 216 5.18 8.06 7.00
CA LEU A 216 4.10 7.50 6.17
C LEU A 216 3.69 6.09 6.61
N MET A 217 4.65 5.24 6.98
CA MET A 217 4.42 3.88 7.47
C MET A 217 3.96 3.82 8.93
N ALA A 218 4.01 4.90 9.69
CA ALA A 218 3.31 5.05 10.97
C ALA A 218 1.86 5.52 10.76
N GLY A 219 1.57 6.18 9.64
CA GLY A 219 0.23 6.60 9.22
C GLY A 219 -0.40 7.73 10.04
N ARG A 220 0.24 8.18 11.13
CA ARG A 220 -0.31 9.16 12.07
C ARG A 220 0.76 10.12 12.62
N ILE A 221 0.36 11.34 12.93
CA ILE A 221 1.16 12.34 13.64
C ILE A 221 0.96 12.13 15.15
N PRO A 222 2.00 11.81 15.93
CA PRO A 222 1.84 11.60 17.37
C PRO A 222 1.67 12.94 18.10
N ILE A 223 0.62 13.06 18.91
CA ILE A 223 0.28 14.24 19.72
C ILE A 223 0.79 14.07 21.16
N ASN A 224 0.73 12.84 21.69
CA ASN A 224 1.31 12.42 22.97
C ASN A 224 1.48 10.90 22.98
N GLU A 225 1.74 10.30 24.14
CA GLU A 225 1.97 8.84 24.30
C GLU A 225 0.78 7.97 23.90
N ILE A 226 -0.44 8.51 23.95
CA ILE A 226 -1.70 7.76 23.76
C ILE A 226 -2.59 8.31 22.65
N GLU A 227 -2.27 9.48 22.11
CA GLU A 227 -3.03 10.16 21.07
C GLU A 227 -2.17 10.47 19.85
N SER A 228 -2.76 10.25 18.68
CA SER A 228 -2.19 10.60 17.38
C SER A 228 -3.32 10.89 16.41
N GLU A 229 -3.04 11.64 15.35
CA GLU A 229 -4.02 12.04 14.34
C GLU A 229 -3.60 11.62 12.93
N MET A 230 -4.59 11.40 12.05
CA MET A 230 -4.32 11.12 10.65
C MET A 230 -3.87 12.41 9.96
N PRO A 231 -2.78 12.40 9.18
CA PRO A 231 -2.37 13.58 8.42
C PRO A 231 -3.44 13.98 7.39
N TYR A 232 -3.66 15.27 7.21
CA TYR A 232 -4.65 15.80 6.28
C TYR A 232 -4.35 15.47 4.80
N SER A 233 -3.07 15.34 4.46
CA SER A 233 -2.60 14.97 3.12
C SER A 233 -1.15 14.52 3.15
N LEU A 234 -0.65 13.96 2.06
CA LEU A 234 0.75 13.57 1.88
C LEU A 234 1.77 14.70 2.12
N ARG A 235 1.37 15.98 2.05
CA ARG A 235 2.27 17.11 2.39
C ARG A 235 2.70 17.10 3.87
N TYR A 236 1.89 16.47 4.72
CA TYR A 236 2.13 16.27 6.14
C TYR A 236 2.71 14.87 6.43
N CYS A 237 3.30 14.23 5.42
CA CYS A 237 3.98 12.95 5.56
C CYS A 237 5.47 13.12 5.22
N VAL A 238 6.27 12.13 5.64
CA VAL A 238 7.63 11.89 5.17
C VAL A 238 7.84 10.38 5.00
N VAL A 239 8.78 9.99 4.16
CA VAL A 239 9.34 8.63 4.21
C VAL A 239 10.52 8.68 5.18
N GLY A 240 10.48 7.90 6.26
CA GLY A 240 11.57 7.84 7.23
C GLY A 240 12.76 7.03 6.71
N ALA A 241 13.95 7.22 7.30
CA ALA A 241 15.15 6.49 6.88
C ALA A 241 15.02 4.97 6.97
N GLN A 242 14.31 4.46 7.99
CA GLN A 242 14.06 3.01 8.11
C GLN A 242 13.15 2.50 6.98
N THR A 243 12.11 3.25 6.63
CA THR A 243 11.23 2.93 5.50
C THR A 243 12.00 2.99 4.17
N ALA A 244 12.83 4.02 3.97
CA ALA A 244 13.69 4.16 2.79
C ALA A 244 14.65 2.97 2.63
N LYS A 245 15.21 2.46 3.73
CA LYS A 245 16.03 1.22 3.74
C LYS A 245 15.23 -0.02 3.33
N GLU A 246 14.02 -0.16 3.86
CA GLU A 246 13.16 -1.32 3.60
C GLU A 246 12.74 -1.42 2.13
N ILE A 247 12.46 -0.27 1.50
CA ILE A 247 12.05 -0.22 0.11
C ILE A 247 13.23 -0.08 -0.85
N GLY A 248 14.48 -0.02 -0.37
CA GLY A 248 15.68 0.02 -1.20
C GLY A 248 16.08 1.40 -1.76
N TRP A 249 15.57 2.49 -1.18
CA TRP A 249 16.03 3.86 -1.50
C TRP A 249 17.33 4.23 -0.79
N LEU A 250 17.60 3.60 0.36
CA LEU A 250 18.81 3.82 1.14
C LEU A 250 19.49 2.48 1.41
N ASP A 251 20.81 2.44 1.24
CA ASP A 251 21.56 1.21 1.49
C ASP A 251 21.46 0.74 2.95
N ASN A 252 21.42 -0.58 3.11
CA ASN A 252 21.52 -1.26 4.39
C ASN A 252 22.99 -1.36 4.83
N ASN A 253 23.68 -0.22 4.98
CA ASN A 253 24.97 -0.18 5.68
C ASN A 253 24.79 -0.41 7.18
#